data_AF-A0AAV2JGE6-F1
#
_entry.id   AF-A0AAV2JGE6-F1
#
_cell.length_a   1.000
_cell.length_b   1.000
_cell.length_c   1.000
_cell.angle_alpha   90.00
_cell.angle_beta   90.00
_cell.angle_gamma   90.00
#
_symmetry.space_group_name_H-M   'P 1'
#
loop_
_entity.id
_entity.type
_entity.pdbx_description
1 polymer ?
#
loop_
_entity_poly.entity_id
_entity_poly.type
_entity_poly.pdbx_seq_one_letter_code
_entity_poly.pdbx_strand_id
1 'polypeptide(L)'
;MQNILSRDWDGTGKKTQGVGGVCKNQVSELIRTLRKKGWTTSTIAKHLATTGIRASLRTIQRHCRCAVVEKKKERKPRKVTSQVMEIIDSILRTDDELPARKVKELLQSRHNITIGLYSVRKAVRNLGWNFGKPRFVPMTRGKNKDLRVIQAQEWKAAGTEAQVRRKRRLHSACLKTH
;
A
#
# COMPACT_ATOMS: atom_id res chain seq x y z
N MET A 1 48.48 -18.43 11.55
CA MET A 1 48.31 -18.70 10.11
C MET A 1 46.91 -18.26 9.69
N GLN A 2 46.83 -17.45 8.64
CA GLN A 2 45.63 -16.72 8.20
C GLN A 2 44.59 -17.70 7.64
N ASN A 3 43.32 -17.58 8.06
CA ASN A 3 42.20 -18.27 7.42
C ASN A 3 41.43 -17.26 6.56
N ILE A 4 41.54 -17.44 5.25
CA ILE A 4 40.97 -16.63 4.19
C ILE A 4 39.45 -16.84 4.18
N LEU A 5 38.70 -15.78 4.49
CA LEU A 5 37.26 -15.72 4.28
C LEU A 5 36.98 -15.70 2.77
N SER A 6 36.70 -16.85 2.18
CA SER A 6 36.13 -16.93 0.82
C SER A 6 34.74 -16.30 0.86
N ARG A 7 34.59 -15.17 0.18
CA ARG A 7 33.32 -14.47 -0.05
C ARG A 7 32.81 -14.87 -1.41
N ASP A 8 32.12 -16.01 -1.47
CA ASP A 8 31.40 -16.39 -2.67
C ASP A 8 30.07 -15.62 -2.69
N TRP A 9 29.94 -14.75 -3.69
CA TRP A 9 28.74 -13.98 -3.98
C TRP A 9 27.93 -14.70 -5.04
N ASP A 10 26.81 -15.29 -4.66
CA ASP A 10 25.81 -15.69 -5.66
C ASP A 10 25.09 -14.44 -6.16
N GLY A 11 25.03 -14.27 -7.48
CA GLY A 11 24.52 -13.12 -8.23
C GLY A 11 23.03 -12.78 -8.06
N THR A 12 22.44 -13.02 -6.90
CA THR A 12 21.05 -12.69 -6.55
C THR A 12 20.90 -11.75 -5.35
N GLY A 13 22.00 -11.27 -4.76
CA GLY A 13 21.97 -10.22 -3.74
C GLY A 13 21.21 -10.59 -2.46
N LYS A 14 20.95 -11.88 -2.22
CA LYS A 14 20.32 -12.38 -1.00
C LYS A 14 21.37 -13.09 -0.16
N LYS A 15 21.49 -12.68 1.11
CA LYS A 15 22.24 -13.43 2.13
C LYS A 15 21.72 -14.87 2.16
N THR A 16 22.59 -15.82 1.85
CA THR A 16 22.35 -17.23 2.17
C THR A 16 22.17 -17.32 3.68
N GLN A 17 20.94 -17.64 4.11
CA GLN A 17 20.70 -17.99 5.49
C GLN A 17 21.44 -19.30 5.73
N GLY A 18 22.43 -19.26 6.62
CA GLY A 18 23.13 -20.44 7.09
C GLY A 18 22.15 -21.52 7.52
N VAL A 19 22.47 -22.73 7.09
CA VAL A 19 21.78 -23.99 7.34
C VAL A 19 21.41 -24.14 8.84
N GLY A 20 20.16 -24.51 9.13
CA GLY A 20 19.78 -25.14 10.40
C GLY A 20 19.00 -24.31 11.43
N GLY A 21 18.29 -23.25 11.03
CA GLY A 21 17.43 -22.51 11.96
C GLY A 21 16.09 -23.22 12.21
N VAL A 22 15.99 -24.09 13.22
CA VAL A 22 14.67 -24.56 13.72
C VAL A 22 13.84 -23.31 14.05
N CYS A 23 12.68 -23.17 13.43
CA CYS A 23 11.90 -21.95 13.62
C CYS A 23 11.47 -21.85 15.09
N LYS A 24 11.57 -20.64 15.68
CA LYS A 24 11.37 -20.42 17.12
C LYS A 24 10.04 -21.00 17.65
N ASN A 25 9.02 -21.04 16.80
CA ASN A 25 7.70 -21.59 17.14
C ASN A 25 7.74 -23.11 17.37
N GLN A 26 8.50 -23.86 16.56
CA GLN A 26 8.67 -25.32 16.72
C GLN A 26 9.36 -25.68 18.04
N VAL A 27 10.36 -24.89 18.48
CA VAL A 27 11.04 -25.11 19.76
C VAL A 27 10.10 -24.86 20.95
N SER A 28 9.30 -23.81 20.88
CA SER A 28 8.31 -23.51 21.93
C SER A 28 7.22 -24.58 22.02
N GLU A 29 6.76 -25.12 20.88
CA GLU A 29 5.83 -26.25 20.85
C GLU A 29 6.45 -27.51 21.44
N LEU A 30 7.69 -27.85 21.07
CA LEU A 30 8.44 -28.99 21.61
C LEU A 30 8.60 -28.90 23.13
N ILE A 31 8.98 -27.73 23.67
CA ILE A 31 9.08 -27.55 25.13
C ILE A 31 7.72 -27.80 25.81
N ARG A 32 6.62 -27.33 25.22
CA ARG A 32 5.27 -27.51 25.77
C ARG A 32 4.81 -28.97 25.70
N THR A 33 5.11 -29.69 24.62
CA THR A 33 4.75 -31.11 24.50
C THR A 33 5.54 -31.97 25.47
N LEU A 34 6.85 -31.73 25.62
CA LEU A 34 7.68 -32.41 26.62
C LEU A 34 7.20 -32.10 28.04
N ARG A 35 6.77 -30.86 28.32
CA ARG A 35 6.19 -30.50 29.62
C ARG A 35 4.86 -31.20 29.88
N LYS A 36 3.99 -31.33 28.88
CA LYS A 36 2.74 -32.12 28.97
C LYS A 36 3.01 -33.60 29.27
N LYS A 37 4.13 -34.15 28.77
CA LYS A 37 4.60 -35.51 29.10
C LYS A 37 5.18 -35.64 30.52
N GLY A 38 5.14 -34.58 31.35
CA GLY A 38 5.62 -34.60 32.73
C GLY A 38 7.11 -34.30 32.90
N TRP A 39 7.82 -33.93 31.84
CA TRP A 39 9.27 -33.73 31.93
C TRP A 39 9.61 -32.47 32.76
N THR A 40 10.70 -32.57 33.52
CA THR A 40 11.25 -31.45 34.30
C THR A 40 11.96 -30.46 33.39
N THR A 41 12.13 -29.22 33.83
CA THR A 41 12.86 -28.19 33.06
C THR A 41 14.31 -28.60 32.76
N SER A 42 14.95 -29.32 33.69
CA SER A 42 16.32 -29.85 33.52
C SER A 42 16.40 -30.94 32.45
N THR A 43 15.46 -31.88 32.44
CA THR A 43 15.42 -32.96 31.42
C THR A 43 15.10 -32.40 30.03
N ILE A 44 14.22 -31.41 29.94
CA ILE A 44 13.96 -30.68 28.69
C ILE A 44 15.22 -29.95 28.20
N ALA A 45 15.95 -29.26 29.08
CA ALA A 45 17.18 -28.55 28.70
C ALA A 45 18.26 -29.50 28.17
N LYS A 46 18.44 -30.65 28.82
CA LYS A 46 19.36 -31.72 28.36
C LYS A 46 18.95 -32.24 26.98
N HIS A 47 17.67 -32.57 26.81
CA HIS A 47 17.16 -33.06 25.53
C HIS A 47 17.37 -32.05 24.40
N LEU A 48 17.06 -30.77 24.63
CA LEU A 48 17.29 -29.73 23.63
C LEU A 48 18.78 -29.58 23.28
N ALA A 49 19.68 -29.67 24.27
CA ALA A 49 21.12 -29.63 24.03
C ALA A 49 21.59 -30.83 23.20
N THR A 50 21.10 -32.04 23.47
CA THR A 50 21.38 -33.26 22.68
C THR A 50 20.89 -33.12 21.24
N THR A 51 19.73 -32.51 21.02
CA THR A 51 19.19 -32.21 19.68
C THR A 51 19.91 -31.03 18.99
N GLY A 52 20.89 -30.40 19.65
CA GLY A 52 21.62 -29.24 19.10
C GLY A 52 20.85 -27.91 19.17
N ILE A 53 19.72 -27.87 19.87
CA ILE A 53 18.88 -26.67 20.04
C ILE A 53 19.38 -25.86 21.24
N ARG A 54 19.93 -24.69 20.97
CA ARG A 54 20.37 -23.74 22.02
C ARG A 54 19.18 -22.96 22.57
N ALA A 55 18.63 -23.39 23.70
CA ALA A 55 17.59 -22.67 24.45
C ALA A 55 18.07 -22.34 25.87
N SER A 56 17.88 -21.09 26.32
CA SER A 56 18.22 -20.72 27.69
C SER A 56 17.21 -21.30 28.69
N LEU A 57 17.69 -21.62 29.90
CA LEU A 57 16.82 -22.15 30.97
C LEU A 57 15.64 -21.21 31.28
N ARG A 58 15.87 -19.89 31.20
CA ARG A 58 14.83 -18.86 31.38
C ARG A 58 13.72 -18.97 30.31
N THR A 59 14.08 -19.26 29.07
CA THR A 59 13.12 -19.48 27.98
C THR A 59 12.30 -20.74 28.21
N ILE A 60 12.94 -21.84 28.62
CA ILE A 60 12.26 -23.11 28.95
C ILE A 60 11.28 -22.90 30.11
N GLN A 61 11.73 -22.28 31.20
CA GLN A 61 10.87 -21.98 32.36
C GLN A 61 9.68 -21.10 31.99
N ARG A 62 9.89 -20.08 31.15
CA ARG A 62 8.81 -19.23 30.64
C ARG A 62 7.76 -20.05 29.89
N HIS A 63 8.18 -20.93 28.99
CA HIS A 63 7.26 -21.78 28.23
C HIS A 63 6.57 -22.85 29.08
N CYS A 64 7.22 -23.35 30.13
CA CYS A 64 6.61 -24.29 31.07
C CYS A 64 5.61 -23.64 32.04
N ARG A 65 5.78 -22.34 32.35
CA ARG A 65 4.91 -21.59 33.27
C ARG A 65 3.75 -20.89 32.56
N CYS A 66 3.96 -20.40 31.35
CA CYS A 66 2.92 -19.71 30.60
C CYS A 66 2.07 -20.73 29.84
N ALA A 67 0.86 -21.01 30.34
CA ALA A 67 -0.24 -21.41 29.45
C ALA A 67 -0.33 -20.37 28.34
N VAL A 68 -0.43 -20.82 27.08
CA VAL A 68 -0.32 -19.97 25.90
C VAL A 68 -1.51 -19.01 25.84
N VAL A 69 -1.39 -17.88 26.54
CA VAL A 69 -2.09 -16.66 26.18
C VAL A 69 -1.00 -15.77 25.60
N GLU A 70 -0.60 -16.06 24.37
CA GLU A 70 0.08 -15.07 23.56
C GLU A 70 -0.91 -13.92 23.36
N LYS A 71 -0.97 -13.01 24.33
CA LYS A 71 -1.68 -11.75 24.17
C LYS A 71 -1.01 -11.07 22.99
N LYS A 72 -1.64 -11.15 21.82
CA LYS A 72 -1.23 -10.39 20.64
C LYS A 72 -1.10 -8.96 21.14
N LYS A 73 0.05 -8.33 20.92
CA LYS A 73 0.24 -6.93 21.31
C LYS A 73 -0.90 -6.13 20.71
N GLU A 74 -1.75 -5.59 21.56
CA GLU A 74 -2.84 -4.74 21.14
C GLU A 74 -2.23 -3.52 20.46
N ARG A 75 -2.57 -3.33 19.19
CA ARG A 75 -2.16 -2.13 18.47
C ARG A 75 -3.07 -1.00 18.90
N LYS A 76 -2.51 0.20 19.04
CA LYS A 76 -3.32 1.41 19.20
C LYS A 76 -4.36 1.49 18.06
N PRO A 77 -5.59 1.93 18.34
CA PRO A 77 -6.63 2.04 17.32
C PRO A 77 -6.15 2.95 16.20
N ARG A 78 -6.43 2.54 14.96
CA ARG A 78 -6.06 3.32 13.78
C ARG A 78 -7.10 4.42 13.57
N LYS A 79 -6.64 5.61 13.22
CA LYS A 79 -7.53 6.73 12.81
C LYS A 79 -8.35 6.40 11.54
N VAL A 80 -7.83 5.52 10.69
CA VAL A 80 -8.53 5.00 9.52
C VAL A 80 -8.98 3.58 9.86
N THR A 81 -10.27 3.44 10.18
CA THR A 81 -10.93 2.16 10.44
C THR A 81 -11.32 1.49 9.13
N SER A 82 -11.76 0.22 9.18
CA SER A 82 -12.28 -0.50 8.01
C SER A 82 -13.48 0.21 7.38
N GLN A 83 -14.42 0.69 8.19
CA GLN A 83 -15.59 1.44 7.73
C GLN A 83 -15.20 2.70 6.95
N VAL A 84 -14.20 3.43 7.43
CA VAL A 84 -13.67 4.61 6.70
C VAL A 84 -13.09 4.20 5.35
N MET A 85 -12.40 3.05 5.27
CA MET A 85 -11.85 2.55 4.02
C MET A 85 -12.95 2.19 3.02
N GLU A 86 -14.04 1.58 3.48
CA GLU A 86 -15.20 1.24 2.65
C GLU A 86 -15.90 2.49 2.09
N ILE A 87 -16.06 3.53 2.92
CA ILE A 87 -16.62 4.82 2.47
C ILE A 87 -15.70 5.48 1.42
N ILE A 88 -14.37 5.44 1.64
CA ILE A 88 -13.43 5.97 0.66
C ILE A 88 -13.54 5.19 -0.66
N ASP A 89 -13.65 3.86 -0.59
CA ASP A 89 -13.79 3.02 -1.78
C ASP A 89 -15.10 3.30 -2.53
N SER A 90 -16.22 3.48 -1.83
CA SER A 90 -17.52 3.78 -2.46
C SER A 90 -17.53 5.15 -3.16
N ILE A 91 -16.89 6.17 -2.56
CA ILE A 91 -16.72 7.48 -3.18
C ILE A 91 -15.91 7.36 -4.48
N LEU A 92 -14.80 6.61 -4.45
CA LEU A 92 -13.91 6.44 -5.61
C LEU A 92 -14.48 5.53 -6.70
N ARG A 93 -15.34 4.58 -6.36
CA ARG A 93 -16.09 3.81 -7.35
C ARG A 93 -17.07 4.67 -8.13
N THR A 94 -17.65 5.67 -7.47
CA THR A 94 -18.56 6.62 -8.12
C THR A 94 -17.79 7.52 -9.10
N ASP A 95 -16.69 8.09 -8.63
CA ASP A 95 -15.79 8.93 -9.44
C ASP A 95 -14.33 8.62 -9.12
N ASP A 96 -13.70 7.89 -10.04
CA ASP A 96 -12.34 7.38 -9.95
C ASP A 96 -11.27 8.45 -10.23
N GLU A 97 -11.68 9.63 -10.72
CA GLU A 97 -10.79 10.77 -10.98
C GLU A 97 -10.77 11.77 -9.81
N LEU A 98 -11.52 11.51 -8.72
CA LEU A 98 -11.59 12.42 -7.58
C LEU A 98 -10.22 12.62 -6.91
N PRO A 99 -9.74 13.87 -6.80
CA PRO A 99 -8.52 14.13 -6.07
C PRO A 99 -8.73 13.86 -4.59
N ALA A 100 -7.70 13.36 -3.90
CA ALA A 100 -7.77 13.03 -2.47
C ALA A 100 -8.22 14.21 -1.57
N ARG A 101 -8.03 15.45 -2.01
CA ARG A 101 -8.57 16.65 -1.33
C ARG A 101 -10.10 16.66 -1.34
N LYS A 102 -10.72 16.35 -2.48
CA LYS A 102 -12.17 16.29 -2.61
C LYS A 102 -12.76 15.11 -1.84
N VAL A 103 -12.09 13.97 -1.86
CA VAL A 103 -12.47 12.82 -1.01
C VAL A 103 -12.48 13.21 0.47
N LYS A 104 -11.45 13.94 0.95
CA LYS A 104 -11.43 14.47 2.33
C LYS A 104 -12.64 15.38 2.61
N GLU A 105 -12.94 16.31 1.71
CA GLU A 105 -14.09 17.22 1.86
C GLU A 105 -15.41 16.44 1.93
N LEU A 106 -15.58 15.40 1.10
CA LEU A 106 -16.77 14.55 1.10
C LEU A 106 -16.90 13.71 2.38
N LEU A 107 -15.79 13.18 2.91
CA LEU A 107 -15.78 12.48 4.19
C LEU A 107 -16.22 13.41 5.34
N GLN A 108 -15.76 14.66 5.31
CA GLN A 108 -16.13 15.64 6.33
C GLN A 108 -17.58 16.09 6.18
N SER A 109 -18.05 16.37 4.97
CA SER A 109 -19.40 16.93 4.75
C SER A 109 -20.51 15.88 4.82
N ARG A 110 -20.31 14.69 4.26
CA ARG A 110 -21.36 13.65 4.18
C ARG A 110 -21.36 12.68 5.36
N HIS A 111 -20.19 12.45 5.95
CA HIS A 111 -20.01 11.42 6.98
C HIS A 111 -19.52 11.99 8.32
N ASN A 112 -19.26 13.29 8.42
CA ASN A 112 -18.71 13.95 9.60
C ASN A 112 -17.37 13.34 10.09
N ILE A 113 -16.56 12.83 9.15
CA ILE A 113 -15.30 12.15 9.43
C ILE A 113 -14.13 13.11 9.18
N THR A 114 -13.42 13.49 10.24
CA THR A 114 -12.25 14.39 10.15
C THR A 114 -10.95 13.60 10.07
N ILE A 115 -10.38 13.50 8.86
CA ILE A 115 -9.13 12.79 8.60
C ILE A 115 -8.12 13.70 7.91
N GLY A 116 -6.84 13.56 8.26
CA GLY A 116 -5.75 14.29 7.61
C GLY A 116 -5.59 13.88 6.14
N LEU A 117 -5.25 14.85 5.27
CA LEU A 117 -5.10 14.63 3.83
C LEU A 117 -4.09 13.50 3.51
N TYR A 118 -3.00 13.41 4.27
CA TYR A 118 -2.02 12.35 4.12
C TYR A 118 -2.61 10.94 4.37
N SER A 119 -3.46 10.80 5.39
CA SER A 119 -4.13 9.55 5.72
C SER A 119 -5.11 9.14 4.62
N VAL A 120 -5.83 10.11 4.03
CA VAL A 120 -6.68 9.86 2.86
C VAL A 120 -5.84 9.39 1.68
N ARG A 121 -4.77 10.09 1.31
CA ARG A 121 -3.86 9.65 0.22
C ARG A 121 -3.27 8.25 0.46
N LYS A 122 -2.98 7.92 1.71
CA LYS A 122 -2.49 6.58 2.07
C LYS A 122 -3.59 5.52 1.95
N ALA A 123 -4.80 5.82 2.41
CA ALA A 123 -5.97 4.94 2.27
C ALA A 123 -6.27 4.64 0.80
N VAL A 124 -6.34 5.68 -0.03
CA VAL A 124 -6.53 5.62 -1.49
C VAL A 124 -5.48 4.68 -2.13
N ARG A 125 -4.19 4.87 -1.83
CA ARG A 125 -3.12 3.98 -2.34
C ARG A 125 -3.24 2.54 -1.84
N ASN A 126 -3.60 2.34 -0.57
CA ASN A 126 -3.77 1.00 0.00
C ASN A 126 -4.94 0.24 -0.65
N LEU A 127 -5.97 0.97 -1.11
CA LEU A 127 -7.09 0.43 -1.88
C LEU A 127 -6.72 0.15 -3.35
N GLY A 128 -5.50 0.50 -3.79
CA GLY A 128 -5.04 0.28 -5.16
C GLY A 128 -5.37 1.44 -6.13
N TRP A 129 -6.04 2.49 -5.67
CA TRP A 129 -6.32 3.70 -6.45
C TRP A 129 -5.04 4.52 -6.61
N ASN A 130 -4.20 4.15 -7.57
CA ASN A 130 -2.96 4.84 -7.87
C ASN A 130 -3.17 5.91 -8.94
N PHE A 131 -3.20 7.17 -8.53
CA PHE A 131 -3.06 8.32 -9.44
C PHE A 131 -1.59 8.46 -9.88
N GLY A 132 -1.10 7.49 -10.64
CA GLY A 132 0.13 7.69 -11.40
C GLY A 132 -0.15 8.74 -12.47
N LYS A 133 0.76 9.70 -12.69
CA LYS A 133 0.73 10.48 -13.92
C LYS A 133 0.74 9.47 -15.07
N PRO A 134 -0.27 9.44 -15.96
CA PRO A 134 -0.17 8.61 -17.14
C PRO A 134 1.10 9.05 -17.86
N ARG A 135 2.06 8.13 -18.03
CA ARG A 135 3.19 8.35 -18.92
C ARG A 135 2.57 8.42 -20.32
N PHE A 136 2.24 9.63 -20.78
CA PHE A 136 1.84 9.96 -22.15
C PHE A 136 1.24 8.79 -22.94
N VAL A 137 0.04 8.34 -22.56
CA VAL A 137 -0.81 7.55 -23.45
C VAL A 137 -2.13 8.32 -23.53
N PRO A 138 -2.40 9.04 -24.63
CA PRO A 138 -3.68 9.70 -24.83
C PRO A 138 -4.70 8.64 -25.29
N MET A 139 -5.06 7.70 -24.43
CA MET A 139 -6.18 6.79 -24.69
C MET A 139 -7.21 6.85 -23.56
N THR A 140 -8.18 7.72 -23.81
CA THR A 140 -9.63 7.45 -23.76
C THR A 140 -10.14 6.62 -22.58
N ARG A 141 -10.62 7.30 -21.53
CA ARG A 141 -11.57 6.74 -20.56
C ARG A 141 -12.97 7.28 -20.82
N GLY A 142 -13.96 6.40 -20.84
CA GLY A 142 -15.31 6.67 -21.38
C GLY A 142 -16.06 7.84 -20.74
N LYS A 143 -15.82 8.14 -19.45
CA LYS A 143 -16.57 9.17 -18.70
C LYS A 143 -16.35 10.61 -19.22
N ASN A 144 -15.16 10.91 -19.76
CA ASN A 144 -14.83 12.24 -20.29
C ASN A 144 -14.98 12.35 -21.82
N LYS A 145 -15.55 11.32 -22.47
CA LYS A 145 -15.73 11.32 -23.93
C LYS A 145 -16.64 12.47 -24.36
N ASP A 146 -17.76 12.64 -23.67
CA ASP A 146 -18.79 13.60 -24.06
C ASP A 146 -18.37 15.05 -23.81
N LEU A 147 -17.73 15.31 -22.67
CA LEU A 147 -17.13 16.63 -22.38
C LEU A 147 -16.07 17.02 -23.41
N ARG A 148 -15.31 16.06 -23.94
CA ARG A 148 -14.33 16.32 -25.01
C ARG A 148 -14.97 16.51 -26.37
N VAL A 149 -16.09 15.84 -26.67
CA VAL A 149 -16.87 16.10 -27.89
C VAL A 149 -17.40 17.53 -27.87
N ILE A 150 -17.96 17.97 -26.74
CA ILE A 150 -18.42 19.35 -26.54
C ILE A 150 -17.26 20.33 -26.72
N GLN A 151 -16.12 20.10 -26.04
CA GLN A 151 -14.94 20.95 -26.16
C GLN A 151 -14.37 21.00 -27.58
N ALA A 152 -14.35 19.87 -28.31
CA ALA A 152 -13.89 19.82 -29.69
C ALA A 152 -14.85 20.55 -30.65
N GLN A 153 -16.16 20.50 -30.38
CA GLN A 153 -17.15 21.28 -31.11
C GLN A 153 -16.96 22.78 -30.87
N GLU A 154 -16.73 23.19 -29.63
CA GLU A 154 -16.42 24.58 -29.26
C GLU A 154 -15.14 25.07 -29.95
N TRP A 155 -14.09 24.24 -30.02
CA TRP A 155 -12.86 24.60 -30.72
C TRP A 155 -13.04 24.73 -32.24
N LYS A 156 -13.86 23.86 -32.84
CA LYS A 156 -14.23 24.00 -34.25
C LYS A 156 -14.99 25.30 -34.50
N ALA A 157 -15.97 25.61 -33.65
CA ALA A 157 -16.76 26.84 -33.73
C ALA A 157 -15.88 28.09 -33.57
N ALA A 158 -15.02 28.12 -32.56
CA ALA A 158 -14.09 29.22 -32.30
C ALA A 158 -13.06 29.39 -33.43
N GLY A 159 -12.55 28.29 -33.99
CA GLY A 159 -11.66 28.31 -35.15
C GLY A 159 -12.32 28.89 -36.40
N THR A 160 -13.59 28.54 -36.66
CA THR A 160 -14.36 29.12 -37.77
C THR A 160 -14.67 30.59 -37.56
N GLU A 161 -15.00 31.04 -36.35
CA GLU A 161 -15.23 32.45 -36.06
C GLU A 161 -13.97 33.31 -36.25
N ALA A 162 -12.80 32.80 -35.86
CA ALA A 162 -11.53 33.48 -36.08
C ALA A 162 -11.21 33.64 -37.58
N GLN A 163 -11.50 32.61 -38.39
CA GLN A 163 -11.35 32.65 -39.85
C GLN A 163 -12.34 33.61 -40.51
N VAL A 164 -13.60 33.64 -40.07
CA VAL A 164 -14.63 34.56 -40.56
C VAL A 164 -14.28 36.01 -40.21
N ARG A 165 -13.81 36.28 -39.00
CA ARG A 165 -13.32 37.62 -38.60
C ARG A 165 -12.13 38.07 -39.45
N ARG A 166 -11.19 37.17 -39.76
CA ARG A 166 -10.05 37.47 -40.63
C ARG A 166 -10.49 37.82 -42.06
N LYS A 167 -11.42 37.04 -42.65
CA LYS A 167 -11.99 37.34 -43.97
C LYS A 167 -12.75 38.68 -43.99
N ARG A 168 -13.55 38.98 -42.97
CA ARG A 168 -14.26 40.27 -42.85
C ARG A 168 -13.30 41.46 -42.77
N ARG A 169 -12.20 41.33 -42.01
CA ARG A 169 -11.15 42.36 -41.94
C ARG A 169 -10.48 42.59 -43.29
N LEU A 170 -10.11 41.53 -44.00
CA LEU A 170 -9.50 41.62 -45.34
C LEU A 170 -10.46 42.24 -46.36
N HIS A 171 -11.74 41.86 -46.34
CA HIS A 171 -12.76 42.45 -47.22
C HIS A 171 -13.00 43.94 -46.91
N SER A 172 -13.04 44.32 -45.62
CA SER A 172 -13.17 45.72 -45.21
C SER A 172 -11.94 46.58 -45.52
N ALA A 173 -10.76 45.97 -45.59
CA ALA A 173 -9.53 46.65 -46.00
C ALA A 173 -9.51 46.87 -47.53
N CYS A 174 -10.02 45.91 -48.30
CA CYS A 174 -10.10 45.98 -49.75
C CYS A 174 -11.15 47.01 -50.25
N LEU A 175 -12.25 47.19 -49.51
CA LEU A 175 -13.27 48.21 -49.81
C LEU A 175 -12.85 49.66 -49.44
N LYS A 176 -11.71 49.85 -48.78
CA LYS A 176 -11.18 51.18 -48.39
C LYS A 176 -10.07 51.68 -49.32
N THR A 177 -9.68 50.88 -50.30
CA THR A 177 -8.57 51.17 -51.23
C THR A 177 -9.03 51.50 -52.66
N HIS A 178 -10.33 51.73 -52.85
CA HIS A 178 -10.94 52.30 -54.05
C HIS A 178 -11.77 53.52 -53.65
#